data_AF-A0A1X7TG90-F1
#
_entry.id   AF-A0A1X7TG90-F1
#
_cell.length_a   1.000
_cell.length_b   1.000
_cell.length_c   1.000
_cell.angle_alpha   90.00
_cell.angle_beta   90.00
_cell.angle_gamma   90.00
#
_symmetry.space_group_name_H-M   'P 1'
#
loop_
_entity.id
_entity.type
_entity.pdbx_description
1 polymer ?
#
loop_
_entity_poly.entity_id
_entity_poly.type
_entity_poly.pdbx_seq_one_letter_code
_entity_poly.pdbx_strand_id
1 'polypeptide(L)'
;IYKSTADVSSGQLLYNKYSTVTDDHLLLIDIVMARKMPRRLFVQPHTSIDTDGSVVLNEFDSSFEGIISSFLARYPNYDTELESLWRNDQHYWKQK
;
A
#
# COMPACT_ATOMS: atom_id res chain seq x y z
N ILE A 1 11.21 -16.86 21.85
CA ILE A 1 11.84 -18.21 21.84
C ILE A 1 11.88 -18.73 20.40
N TYR A 2 10.78 -19.20 19.79
CA TYR A 2 10.78 -19.81 18.44
C TYR A 2 11.42 -18.97 17.33
N LYS A 3 11.16 -17.65 17.28
CA LYS A 3 11.82 -16.73 16.33
C LYS A 3 13.34 -16.69 16.52
N SER A 4 13.82 -16.58 17.76
CA SER A 4 15.25 -16.46 18.09
C SER A 4 16.00 -17.77 17.90
N THR A 5 15.31 -18.91 17.98
CA THR A 5 15.89 -20.25 17.78
C THR A 5 15.69 -20.79 16.36
N ALA A 6 15.14 -19.97 15.44
CA ALA A 6 14.79 -20.37 14.08
C ALA A 6 13.92 -21.66 14.03
N ASP A 7 13.09 -21.91 15.06
CA ASP A 7 12.19 -23.06 15.11
C ASP A 7 10.89 -22.73 14.36
N VAL A 8 10.94 -22.95 13.05
CA VAL A 8 9.82 -22.69 12.14
C VAL A 8 8.62 -23.58 12.46
N SER A 9 8.85 -24.86 12.75
CA SER A 9 7.78 -25.83 12.99
C SER A 9 6.94 -25.45 14.21
N SER A 10 7.57 -25.20 15.36
CA SER A 10 6.86 -24.79 16.57
C SER A 10 6.27 -23.38 16.44
N GLY A 11 6.98 -22.47 15.76
CA GLY A 11 6.50 -21.11 15.52
C GLY A 11 5.23 -21.07 14.66
N GLN A 12 5.17 -21.90 13.61
CA GLN A 12 4.01 -22.00 12.73
C GLN A 12 2.82 -22.66 13.43
N LEU A 13 3.06 -23.72 14.22
CA LEU A 13 2.00 -24.33 15.03
C LEU A 13 1.39 -23.34 16.02
N LEU A 14 2.22 -22.55 16.71
CA LEU A 14 1.75 -21.50 17.62
C LEU A 14 0.92 -20.45 16.88
N TYR A 15 1.46 -19.90 15.79
CA TYR A 15 0.79 -18.83 15.05
C TYR A 15 -0.56 -19.30 14.49
N ASN A 16 -0.56 -20.44 13.79
CA ASN A 16 -1.77 -21.01 13.19
C ASN A 16 -2.84 -21.28 14.24
N LYS A 17 -2.48 -21.85 15.40
CA LYS A 17 -3.44 -22.12 16.48
C LYS A 17 -4.26 -20.89 16.88
N TYR A 18 -3.65 -19.71 16.90
CA TYR A 18 -4.33 -18.47 17.29
C TYR A 18 -4.89 -17.67 16.12
N SER A 19 -4.37 -17.86 14.90
CA SER A 19 -4.85 -17.16 13.70
C SER A 19 -5.92 -17.93 12.91
N THR A 20 -6.15 -19.21 13.21
CA THR A 20 -7.20 -20.00 12.57
C THR A 20 -8.58 -19.44 12.92
N VAL A 21 -9.31 -19.03 11.89
CA VAL A 21 -10.70 -18.59 11.98
C VAL A 21 -11.58 -19.81 12.26
N THR A 22 -12.38 -19.74 13.31
CA THR A 22 -13.37 -20.77 13.68
C THR A 22 -14.77 -20.38 13.22
N ASP A 23 -15.74 -21.29 13.30
CA ASP A 23 -17.12 -21.03 12.89
C ASP A 23 -17.75 -19.84 13.65
N ASP A 24 -17.46 -19.70 14.94
CA ASP A 24 -17.90 -18.54 15.74
C ASP A 24 -17.37 -17.21 15.17
N HIS A 25 -16.13 -17.20 14.67
CA HIS A 25 -15.55 -16.01 14.03
C HIS A 25 -16.22 -15.70 12.69
N LEU A 26 -16.62 -16.73 11.92
CA LEU A 26 -17.32 -16.53 10.64
C LEU A 26 -18.67 -15.81 10.83
N LEU A 27 -19.42 -16.15 11.88
CA LEU A 27 -20.66 -15.45 12.23
C LEU A 27 -20.43 -13.96 12.50
N LEU A 28 -19.29 -13.62 13.12
CA LEU A 28 -18.92 -12.23 13.39
C LEU A 28 -18.41 -11.50 12.13
N ILE A 29 -17.75 -12.21 11.21
CA ILE A 29 -17.21 -11.63 9.97
C ILE A 29 -18.32 -10.97 9.14
N ASP A 30 -19.51 -11.57 9.05
CA ASP A 30 -20.63 -10.97 8.31
C ASP A 30 -21.02 -9.59 8.87
N ILE A 31 -21.07 -9.47 10.20
CA ILE A 31 -21.38 -8.20 10.88
C ILE A 31 -20.23 -7.19 10.68
N VAL A 32 -18.98 -7.64 10.79
CA VAL A 32 -17.79 -6.79 10.59
C VAL A 32 -17.75 -6.26 9.16
N MET A 33 -18.02 -7.12 8.18
CA MET A 33 -18.03 -6.75 6.76
C MET A 33 -19.16 -5.79 6.43
N ALA A 34 -20.35 -5.99 7.00
CA ALA A 34 -21.47 -5.06 6.85
C ALA A 34 -21.18 -3.66 7.43
N ARG A 35 -20.29 -3.56 8.42
CA ARG A 35 -19.90 -2.29 9.07
C ARG A 35 -18.52 -1.77 8.66
N LYS A 36 -17.87 -2.43 7.71
CA LYS A 36 -16.51 -2.10 7.27
C LYS A 36 -16.51 -0.70 6.63
N MET A 37 -15.71 0.20 7.18
CA MET A 37 -15.47 1.50 6.56
C MET A 37 -14.37 1.40 5.49
N PRO A 38 -14.48 2.14 4.37
CA PRO A 38 -13.39 2.25 3.42
C PRO A 38 -12.13 2.82 4.09
N ARG A 39 -10.97 2.33 3.69
CA ARG A 39 -9.68 2.81 4.20
C ARG A 39 -9.49 4.26 3.73
N ARG A 40 -9.11 5.14 4.66
CA ARG A 40 -8.82 6.55 4.35
C ARG A 40 -7.61 6.64 3.44
N LEU A 41 -7.67 7.57 2.48
CA LEU A 41 -6.54 7.96 1.66
C LEU A 41 -5.91 9.22 2.27
N PHE A 42 -4.59 9.32 2.19
CA PHE A 42 -3.84 10.48 2.66
C PHE A 42 -3.19 11.16 1.47
N VAL A 43 -3.32 12.48 1.42
CA VAL A 43 -2.65 13.31 0.44
C VAL A 43 -1.27 13.66 0.99
N GLN A 44 -0.23 13.38 0.21
CA GLN A 44 1.15 13.59 0.64
C GLN A 44 1.70 14.89 0.05
N PRO A 45 2.36 15.74 0.86
CA PRO A 45 3.00 16.94 0.36
C PRO A 45 4.29 16.59 -0.39
N HIS A 46 4.78 17.56 -1.16
CA HIS A 46 6.04 17.45 -1.89
C HIS A 46 7.07 18.41 -1.36
N THR A 47 8.33 18.12 -1.65
CA THR A 47 9.42 19.06 -1.45
C THR A 47 10.01 19.46 -2.79
N SER A 48 10.35 20.73 -2.93
CA SER A 48 11.07 21.29 -4.08
C SER A 48 12.16 22.22 -3.59
N ILE A 49 13.18 22.43 -4.40
CA ILE A 49 14.25 23.40 -4.13
C ILE A 49 13.86 24.72 -4.80
N ASP A 50 13.80 25.80 -4.04
CA ASP A 50 13.54 27.16 -4.56
C ASP A 50 14.82 27.77 -5.14
N THR A 51 14.68 28.89 -5.85
CA THR A 51 15.75 29.63 -6.52
C THR A 51 16.89 30.07 -5.60
N ASP A 52 16.60 30.25 -4.30
CA ASP A 52 17.59 30.57 -3.26
C ASP A 52 18.28 29.34 -2.66
N GLY A 53 17.92 28.13 -3.12
CA GLY A 53 18.43 26.86 -2.62
C GLY A 53 17.71 26.33 -1.37
N SER A 54 16.66 27.01 -0.90
CA SER A 54 15.86 26.56 0.23
C SER A 54 14.90 25.43 -0.17
N VAL A 55 14.50 24.59 0.81
CA VAL A 55 13.51 23.53 0.60
C VAL A 55 12.12 24.07 0.92
N VAL A 56 11.23 23.98 -0.07
CA VAL A 56 9.82 24.40 0.06
C VAL A 56 8.92 23.17 0.15
N LEU A 57 7.93 23.24 1.05
CA LEU A 57 6.89 22.24 1.19
C LEU A 57 5.66 22.65 0.36
N ASN A 58 5.28 21.81 -0.59
CA ASN A 58 4.08 21.99 -1.40
C ASN A 58 2.96 21.09 -0.87
N GLU A 59 1.90 21.71 -0.37
CA GLU A 59 0.73 21.01 0.17
C GLU A 59 -0.40 20.93 -0.85
N PHE A 60 -1.27 19.95 -0.68
CA PHE A 60 -2.42 19.70 -1.56
C PHE A 60 -3.66 19.45 -0.71
N ASP A 61 -4.83 19.75 -1.26
CA ASP A 61 -6.10 19.57 -0.55
C ASP A 61 -6.33 18.11 -0.14
N SER A 62 -6.96 17.89 1.02
CA SER A 62 -7.34 16.55 1.49
C SER A 62 -8.57 15.99 0.76
N SER A 63 -8.50 15.94 -0.57
CA SER A 63 -9.55 15.48 -1.48
C SER A 63 -9.01 14.46 -2.50
N PHE A 64 -9.90 13.82 -3.27
CA PHE A 64 -9.46 12.92 -4.34
C PHE A 64 -8.73 13.69 -5.45
N GLU A 65 -9.18 14.90 -5.75
CA GLU A 65 -8.54 15.83 -6.67
C GLU A 65 -7.16 16.24 -6.17
N GLY A 66 -7.00 16.44 -4.86
CA GLY A 66 -5.71 16.73 -4.23
C GLY A 66 -4.74 15.56 -4.33
N ILE A 67 -5.22 14.31 -4.21
CA ILE A 67 -4.40 13.12 -4.51
C ILE A 67 -3.90 13.18 -5.95
N ILE A 68 -4.79 13.33 -6.92
CA ILE A 68 -4.42 13.36 -8.35
C ILE A 68 -3.42 14.48 -8.62
N SER A 69 -3.69 15.68 -8.11
CA SER A 69 -2.83 16.85 -8.26
C SER A 69 -1.46 16.63 -7.65
N SER A 70 -1.40 15.98 -6.48
CA SER A 70 -0.12 15.57 -5.89
C SER A 70 0.63 14.63 -6.82
N PHE A 71 0.01 13.59 -7.39
CA PHE A 71 0.76 12.69 -8.30
C PHE A 71 1.25 13.37 -9.58
N LEU A 72 0.42 14.24 -10.19
CA LEU A 72 0.80 15.01 -11.37
C LEU A 72 1.96 15.96 -11.08
N ALA A 73 1.94 16.64 -9.93
CA ALA A 73 3.05 17.50 -9.51
C ALA A 73 4.34 16.73 -9.22
N ARG A 74 4.27 15.42 -8.93
CA ARG A 74 5.43 14.60 -8.55
C ARG A 74 6.16 14.11 -9.78
N TYR A 75 5.37 13.65 -10.75
CA TYR A 75 5.83 13.08 -12.01
C TYR A 75 5.14 13.84 -13.15
N PRO A 76 5.59 15.07 -13.44
CA PRO A 76 4.93 15.93 -14.43
C PRO A 76 5.05 15.41 -15.86
N ASN A 77 6.03 14.53 -16.10
CA ASN A 77 6.35 14.00 -17.40
C ASN A 77 6.03 12.51 -17.46
N TYR A 78 5.73 12.05 -18.68
CA TYR A 78 5.61 10.63 -18.96
C TYR A 78 6.95 9.92 -18.81
N ASP A 79 6.97 8.86 -18.00
CA ASP A 79 8.17 8.06 -17.74
C ASP A 79 8.20 6.85 -18.69
N THR A 80 8.96 6.99 -19.77
CA THR A 80 9.15 5.95 -20.78
C THR A 80 9.95 4.76 -20.27
N GLU A 81 10.84 4.96 -19.29
CA GLU A 81 11.63 3.89 -18.71
C GLU A 81 10.73 2.98 -17.86
N LEU A 82 9.89 3.57 -17.01
CA LEU A 82 8.92 2.83 -16.21
C LEU A 82 7.95 2.02 -17.06
N GLU A 83 7.45 2.60 -18.16
CA GLU A 83 6.61 1.87 -19.12
C GLU A 83 7.38 0.69 -19.73
N SER A 84 8.63 0.91 -20.16
CA SER A 84 9.44 -0.14 -20.79
C SER A 84 9.66 -1.33 -19.85
N LEU A 85 9.90 -1.07 -18.56
CA LEU A 85 10.03 -2.11 -17.54
C LEU A 85 8.73 -2.92 -17.40
N TRP A 86 7.58 -2.22 -17.28
CA TRP A 86 6.28 -2.88 -17.21
C TRP A 86 5.98 -3.74 -18.45
N ARG A 87 6.35 -3.26 -19.64
CA ARG A 87 6.20 -3.99 -20.92
C ARG A 87 7.08 -5.24 -20.95
N ASN A 88 8.33 -5.10 -20.53
CA ASN A 88 9.28 -6.21 -20.49
C ASN A 88 8.79 -7.32 -19.57
N ASP A 89 8.15 -6.99 -18.44
CA ASP A 89 7.66 -7.99 -17.51
C ASP A 89 6.34 -8.66 -17.93
N GLN A 90 5.65 -8.15 -18.97
CA GLN A 90 4.32 -8.66 -19.37
C GLN A 90 4.28 -10.18 -19.59
N HIS A 91 5.38 -10.78 -20.06
CA HIS A 91 5.47 -12.20 -20.33
C HIS A 91 5.37 -13.08 -19.07
N TYR A 92 5.62 -12.54 -17.87
CA TYR A 92 5.45 -13.26 -16.61
C TYR A 92 3.98 -13.47 -16.24
N TRP A 93 3.09 -12.62 -16.75
CA TRP A 93 1.65 -12.72 -16.51
C TRP A 93 0.98 -13.19 -17.78
N LYS A 94 0.83 -14.51 -17.93
CA LYS A 94 0.02 -15.08 -19.02
C LYS A 94 -1.36 -14.42 -19.00
N GLN A 95 -1.72 -13.74 -20.10
CA GLN A 95 -3.12 -13.39 -20.37
C GLN A 95 -3.90 -14.71 -20.38
N LYS A 96 -4.76 -14.90 -19.38
CA LYS A 96 -5.77 -15.95 -19.40
C LYS A 96 -6.81 -15.63 -20.45
#